data_AF-A0A2S7J803-F1
#
_entry.id   AF-A0A2S7J803-F1
#
_cell.length_a   1.000
_cell.length_b   1.000
_cell.length_c   1.000
_cell.angle_alpha   90.00
_cell.angle_beta   90.00
_cell.angle_gamma   90.00
#
_symmetry.space_group_name_H-M   'P 1'
#
loop_
_entity.id
_entity.type
_entity.pdbx_description
1 polymer ?
#
loop_
_entity_poly.entity_id
_entity_poly.type
_entity_poly.pdbx_seq_one_letter_code
_entity_poly.pdbx_strand_id
1 'polypeptide(L)'
;MTSALLCSSRQKTAPTLAADLAAAGIAVLATVEDCSKLVQALVLHAPDVVICDLPLPTAAWLQALQMVGQTVPRPLIVFTHDTDAAHIQQATDSGVHVYVVHGYGANRLRPLIHLAQARFQKERQQREAFEDMATRFEERKAVDRAKGILMRAQSLSDDDAFRTLRSAAMNSNQRMGQLSQHIIQSAHFAEAVNRSGQLRMLSQRLVKLHLLQAAGVQPVHHAALLKDSLQWVDSNFALLRKNLSQPTYGDLLEQVAQTWELLKAALAQGSTDVVEQQAEALLLGAERLTTNLESSGAAAPLHVLNLAGRQRMLSQRYSKYVLLSLVGEGAVVDLAQASMRAAQREFEDALTYLNGIPLSTPDIHGALGAAGVAWLQMVAAAQDAQRLAGSPRSARLQELATGSETLLGLFEQLSTHYERSMQMLLGEPEDKG
;
A
#
# COMPACT_ATOMS: atom_id res chain seq x y z
N MET A 1 -12.73 -16.08 -47.76
CA MET A 1 -13.94 -15.29 -48.10
C MET A 1 -14.26 -14.43 -46.91
N THR A 2 -14.67 -13.17 -47.10
CA THR A 2 -15.11 -12.31 -45.99
C THR A 2 -16.44 -12.80 -45.46
N SER A 3 -16.55 -12.93 -44.14
CA SER A 3 -17.74 -13.36 -43.43
C SER A 3 -18.41 -12.20 -42.70
N ALA A 4 -19.74 -12.19 -42.66
CA ALA A 4 -20.52 -11.13 -42.03
C ALA A 4 -21.54 -11.71 -41.05
N LEU A 5 -21.80 -10.96 -39.98
CA LEU A 5 -23.00 -11.13 -39.16
C LEU A 5 -23.95 -9.98 -39.45
N LEU A 6 -25.18 -10.32 -39.80
CA LEU A 6 -26.20 -9.35 -40.17
C LEU A 6 -27.10 -9.06 -38.97
N CYS A 7 -27.31 -7.79 -38.63
CA CYS A 7 -28.35 -7.37 -37.70
C CYS A 7 -29.46 -6.73 -38.52
N SER A 8 -30.70 -7.20 -38.43
CA SER A 8 -31.80 -6.63 -39.20
C SER A 8 -33.03 -6.43 -38.34
N SER A 9 -33.60 -5.22 -38.40
CA SER A 9 -34.90 -4.90 -37.80
C SER A 9 -35.94 -4.48 -38.83
N ARG A 10 -35.63 -4.52 -40.14
CA ARG A 10 -36.59 -4.18 -41.22
C ARG A 10 -37.50 -5.36 -41.56
N GLN A 11 -38.75 -5.06 -41.92
CA GLN A 11 -39.66 -6.04 -42.53
C GLN A 11 -39.07 -6.55 -43.86
N LYS A 12 -39.19 -7.86 -44.10
CA LYS A 12 -38.66 -8.55 -45.29
C LYS A 12 -39.28 -7.99 -46.58
N THR A 13 -38.56 -7.14 -47.31
CA THR A 13 -38.86 -6.77 -48.69
C THR A 13 -37.73 -7.24 -49.62
N ALA A 14 -38.05 -7.59 -50.86
CA ALA A 14 -37.08 -8.05 -51.86
C ALA A 14 -36.50 -6.86 -52.67
N PRO A 15 -35.20 -6.86 -53.00
CA PRO A 15 -34.18 -7.83 -52.59
C PRO A 15 -33.70 -7.64 -51.13
N THR A 16 -33.32 -8.74 -50.48
CA THR A 16 -32.84 -8.73 -49.08
C THR A 16 -31.32 -8.53 -49.04
N LEU A 17 -30.83 -7.73 -48.09
CA LEU A 17 -29.40 -7.46 -47.90
C LEU A 17 -28.53 -8.70 -47.75
N ALA A 18 -29.05 -9.78 -47.18
CA ALA A 18 -28.35 -11.06 -47.11
C ALA A 18 -28.05 -11.64 -48.51
N ALA A 19 -28.98 -11.53 -49.46
CA ALA A 19 -28.81 -12.01 -50.82
C ALA A 19 -27.78 -11.17 -51.59
N ASP A 20 -27.81 -9.85 -51.43
CA ASP A 20 -26.85 -8.95 -52.08
C ASP A 20 -25.43 -9.11 -51.52
N LEU A 21 -25.29 -9.35 -50.21
CA LEU A 21 -24.02 -9.71 -49.59
C LEU A 21 -23.49 -11.04 -50.15
N ALA A 22 -24.34 -12.06 -50.28
CA ALA A 22 -23.97 -13.34 -50.86
C ALA A 22 -23.55 -13.20 -52.34
N ALA A 23 -24.27 -12.43 -53.14
CA ALA A 23 -23.94 -12.14 -54.53
C ALA A 23 -22.61 -11.36 -54.66
N ALA A 24 -22.29 -10.51 -53.68
CA ALA A 24 -20.99 -9.85 -53.56
C ALA A 24 -19.87 -10.78 -53.02
N GLY A 25 -20.16 -12.05 -52.73
CA GLY A 25 -19.20 -13.05 -52.24
C GLY A 25 -18.85 -12.91 -50.76
N ILE A 26 -19.77 -12.37 -49.96
CA ILE A 26 -19.66 -12.23 -48.50
C ILE A 26 -20.57 -13.27 -47.84
N ALA A 27 -20.01 -14.13 -47.01
CA ALA A 27 -20.75 -15.20 -46.36
C ALA A 27 -21.47 -14.68 -45.11
N VAL A 28 -22.80 -14.68 -45.10
CA VAL A 28 -23.59 -14.31 -43.91
C VAL A 28 -23.66 -15.52 -42.98
N LEU A 29 -22.99 -15.46 -41.83
CA LEU A 29 -22.89 -16.58 -40.88
C LEU A 29 -24.11 -16.70 -39.98
N ALA A 30 -24.71 -15.57 -39.61
CA ALA A 30 -25.88 -15.49 -38.77
C ALA A 30 -26.64 -14.17 -39.00
N THR A 31 -27.94 -14.17 -38.69
CA THR A 31 -28.76 -12.96 -38.62
C THR A 31 -29.31 -12.79 -37.21
N VAL A 32 -29.18 -11.58 -36.67
CA VAL A 32 -29.63 -11.21 -35.33
C VAL A 32 -30.70 -10.13 -35.44
N GLU A 33 -31.90 -10.41 -34.92
CA GLU A 33 -33.01 -9.46 -34.93
C GLU A 33 -33.11 -8.66 -33.62
N ASP A 34 -32.53 -9.21 -32.54
CA ASP A 34 -32.53 -8.62 -31.20
C ASP A 34 -31.11 -8.28 -30.75
N CYS A 35 -30.87 -6.99 -30.47
CA CYS A 35 -29.59 -6.46 -30.01
C CYS A 35 -29.04 -7.16 -28.76
N SER A 36 -29.90 -7.73 -27.90
CA SER A 36 -29.48 -8.44 -26.69
C SER A 36 -28.63 -9.68 -26.99
N LYS A 37 -28.80 -10.29 -28.17
CA LYS A 37 -28.09 -11.50 -28.61
C LYS A 37 -26.85 -11.21 -29.44
N LEU A 38 -26.54 -9.94 -29.72
CA LEU A 38 -25.47 -9.55 -30.63
C LEU A 38 -24.09 -10.05 -30.17
N VAL A 39 -23.72 -9.78 -28.92
CA VAL A 39 -22.41 -10.19 -28.37
C VAL A 39 -22.28 -11.71 -28.38
N GLN A 40 -23.33 -12.43 -27.97
CA GLN A 40 -23.34 -13.89 -27.97
C GLN A 40 -23.10 -14.46 -29.38
N ALA A 41 -23.79 -13.91 -30.38
CA ALA A 41 -23.66 -14.37 -31.76
C ALA A 41 -22.26 -14.05 -32.34
N LEU A 42 -21.64 -12.94 -31.93
CA LEU A 42 -20.28 -12.58 -32.34
C LEU A 42 -19.21 -13.50 -31.75
N VAL A 43 -19.35 -13.87 -30.47
CA VAL A 43 -18.47 -14.87 -29.83
C VAL A 43 -18.60 -16.22 -30.53
N LEU A 44 -19.83 -16.64 -30.84
CA LEU A 44 -20.11 -17.95 -31.43
C LEU A 44 -19.61 -18.09 -32.88
N HIS A 45 -19.84 -17.07 -33.71
CA HIS A 45 -19.60 -17.14 -35.15
C HIS A 45 -18.32 -16.45 -35.63
N ALA A 46 -17.72 -15.59 -34.80
CA ALA A 46 -16.46 -14.88 -35.08
C ALA A 46 -16.35 -14.27 -36.50
N PRO A 47 -17.34 -13.46 -36.96
CA PRO A 47 -17.36 -12.91 -38.32
C PRO A 47 -16.25 -11.87 -38.56
N ASP A 48 -15.96 -11.58 -39.83
CA ASP A 48 -14.99 -10.54 -40.22
C ASP A 48 -15.56 -9.12 -40.15
N VAL A 49 -16.89 -8.97 -40.25
CA VAL A 49 -17.60 -7.67 -40.18
C VAL A 49 -19.00 -7.85 -39.61
N VAL A 50 -19.48 -6.85 -38.88
CA VAL A 50 -20.88 -6.75 -38.45
C VAL A 50 -21.57 -5.70 -39.30
N ILE A 51 -22.70 -6.07 -39.86
CA ILE A 51 -23.50 -5.20 -40.71
C ILE A 51 -24.87 -5.09 -40.07
N CYS A 52 -25.27 -3.88 -39.69
CA CYS A 52 -26.58 -3.60 -39.11
C CYS A 52 -27.42 -2.86 -40.13
N ASP A 53 -28.61 -3.37 -40.42
CA ASP A 53 -29.62 -2.72 -41.24
C ASP A 53 -30.79 -2.29 -40.35
N LEU A 54 -30.74 -1.03 -39.91
CA LEU A 54 -31.60 -0.48 -38.87
C LEU A 54 -32.34 0.75 -39.42
N PRO A 55 -33.68 0.80 -39.37
CA PRO A 55 -34.43 1.99 -39.77
C PRO A 55 -33.95 3.25 -39.04
N LEU A 56 -33.74 3.11 -37.73
CA LEU A 56 -33.15 4.08 -36.82
C LEU A 56 -32.30 3.30 -35.79
N PRO A 57 -31.03 3.65 -35.56
CA PRO A 57 -30.21 3.03 -34.53
C PRO A 57 -30.63 3.55 -33.15
N THR A 58 -31.55 2.83 -32.50
CA THR A 58 -32.01 3.19 -31.15
C THR A 58 -30.87 3.13 -30.14
N ALA A 59 -31.04 3.79 -28.99
CA ALA A 59 -30.05 3.77 -27.90
C ALA A 59 -29.64 2.34 -27.49
N ALA A 60 -30.58 1.38 -27.52
CA ALA A 60 -30.30 -0.02 -27.22
C ALA A 60 -29.32 -0.67 -28.23
N TRP A 61 -29.49 -0.38 -29.53
CA TRP A 61 -28.55 -0.84 -30.56
C TRP A 61 -27.19 -0.19 -30.43
N LEU A 62 -27.14 1.13 -30.19
CA LEU A 62 -25.87 1.84 -29.99
C LEU A 62 -25.11 1.30 -28.78
N GLN A 63 -25.79 1.06 -27.66
CA GLN A 63 -25.21 0.45 -26.47
C GLN A 63 -24.69 -0.97 -26.74
N ALA A 64 -25.45 -1.78 -27.48
CA ALA A 64 -25.00 -3.13 -27.87
C ALA A 64 -23.74 -3.07 -28.76
N LEU A 65 -23.68 -2.14 -29.71
CA LEU A 65 -22.51 -1.94 -30.59
C LEU A 65 -21.29 -1.44 -29.81
N GLN A 66 -21.50 -0.54 -28.84
CA GLN A 66 -20.43 -0.08 -27.95
C GLN A 66 -19.88 -1.24 -27.12
N MET A 67 -20.75 -2.11 -26.60
CA MET A 67 -20.34 -3.32 -25.88
C MET A 67 -19.53 -4.27 -26.75
N VAL A 68 -19.87 -4.41 -28.04
CA VAL A 68 -19.08 -5.16 -29.02
C VAL A 68 -17.67 -4.58 -29.13
N GLY A 69 -17.54 -3.25 -29.26
CA GLY A 69 -16.24 -2.57 -29.34
C GLY A 69 -15.36 -2.73 -28.09
N GLN A 70 -15.92 -3.12 -26.95
CA GLN A 70 -15.20 -3.37 -25.70
C GLN A 70 -14.88 -4.85 -25.46
N THR A 71 -15.71 -5.76 -25.96
CA THR A 71 -15.64 -7.20 -25.64
C THR A 71 -15.09 -8.05 -26.79
N VAL A 72 -15.62 -7.86 -28.00
CA VAL A 72 -15.23 -8.61 -29.21
C VAL A 72 -15.14 -7.64 -30.38
N PRO A 73 -14.08 -6.80 -30.44
CA PRO A 73 -14.00 -5.73 -31.42
C PRO A 73 -14.02 -6.26 -32.85
N ARG A 74 -14.95 -5.74 -33.67
CA ARG A 74 -15.10 -6.07 -35.09
C ARG A 74 -15.40 -4.81 -35.90
N PRO A 75 -15.08 -4.77 -37.21
CA PRO A 75 -15.56 -3.71 -38.09
C PRO A 75 -17.09 -3.64 -38.07
N LEU A 76 -17.64 -2.44 -37.87
CA LEU A 76 -19.08 -2.19 -37.73
C LEU A 76 -19.60 -1.27 -38.83
N ILE A 77 -20.64 -1.71 -39.53
CA ILE A 77 -21.33 -0.93 -40.57
C ILE A 77 -22.80 -0.80 -40.19
N VAL A 78 -23.35 0.40 -40.24
CA VAL A 78 -24.78 0.65 -40.04
C VAL A 78 -25.37 1.25 -41.31
N PHE A 79 -26.38 0.58 -41.86
CA PHE A 79 -27.26 1.09 -42.91
C PHE A 79 -28.54 1.59 -42.27
N THR A 80 -28.93 2.82 -42.59
CA THR A 80 -30.09 3.48 -41.98
C THR A 80 -30.72 4.54 -42.87
N HIS A 81 -31.89 5.04 -42.50
CA HIS A 81 -32.55 6.19 -43.14
C HIS A 81 -32.37 7.49 -42.37
N ASP A 82 -31.76 7.39 -41.20
CA ASP A 82 -31.55 8.53 -40.32
C ASP A 82 -30.44 9.44 -40.85
N THR A 83 -30.79 10.72 -41.00
CA THR A 83 -29.92 11.78 -41.54
C THR A 83 -29.45 12.72 -40.44
N ASP A 84 -29.90 12.51 -39.19
CA ASP A 84 -29.62 13.40 -38.08
C ASP A 84 -28.12 13.39 -37.72
N ALA A 85 -27.50 14.57 -37.73
CA ALA A 85 -26.07 14.72 -37.45
C ALA A 85 -25.70 14.29 -36.02
N ALA A 86 -26.59 14.47 -35.04
CA ALA A 86 -26.37 14.06 -33.66
C ALA A 86 -26.36 12.52 -33.55
N HIS A 87 -27.26 11.83 -34.25
CA HIS A 87 -27.26 10.37 -34.26
C HIS A 87 -26.05 9.78 -35.03
N ILE A 88 -25.58 10.45 -36.10
CA ILE A 88 -24.33 10.08 -36.78
C ILE A 88 -23.14 10.17 -35.82
N GLN A 89 -23.05 11.25 -35.03
CA GLN A 89 -22.00 11.41 -34.03
C GLN A 89 -22.10 10.33 -32.95
N GLN A 90 -23.29 10.11 -32.38
CA GLN A 90 -23.51 9.06 -31.36
C GLN A 90 -23.15 7.67 -31.87
N ALA A 91 -23.49 7.33 -33.12
CA ALA A 91 -23.12 6.07 -33.72
C ALA A 91 -21.60 5.93 -33.87
N THR A 92 -20.92 7.00 -34.30
CA THR A 92 -19.45 7.03 -34.41
C THR A 92 -18.80 6.84 -33.03
N ASP A 93 -19.28 7.55 -32.01
CA ASP A 93 -18.80 7.44 -30.63
C ASP A 93 -19.05 6.04 -30.03
N SER A 94 -20.05 5.32 -30.55
CA SER A 94 -20.36 3.94 -30.18
C SER A 94 -19.50 2.89 -30.91
N GLY A 95 -18.52 3.32 -31.73
CA GLY A 95 -17.62 2.42 -32.47
C GLY A 95 -18.11 2.02 -33.86
N VAL A 96 -19.13 2.68 -34.41
CA VAL A 96 -19.56 2.45 -35.80
C VAL A 96 -18.52 3.03 -36.76
N HIS A 97 -17.95 2.18 -37.61
CA HIS A 97 -16.87 2.57 -38.51
C HIS A 97 -17.41 3.20 -39.79
N VAL A 98 -18.58 2.74 -40.26
CA VAL A 98 -19.22 3.25 -41.45
C VAL A 98 -20.73 3.38 -41.20
N TYR A 99 -21.22 4.62 -41.22
CA TYR A 99 -22.63 4.95 -41.12
C TYR A 99 -23.14 5.37 -42.50
N VAL A 100 -24.11 4.64 -43.06
CA VAL A 100 -24.60 4.82 -44.42
C VAL A 100 -26.08 5.15 -44.41
N VAL A 101 -26.38 6.35 -44.91
CA VAL A 101 -27.75 6.86 -45.02
C VAL A 101 -28.34 6.50 -46.40
N HIS A 102 -29.65 6.23 -46.44
CA HIS A 102 -30.42 5.92 -47.65
C HIS A 102 -30.01 4.60 -48.34
N GLY A 103 -29.60 3.60 -47.53
CA GLY A 103 -29.33 2.25 -48.01
C GLY A 103 -28.02 2.13 -48.79
N TYR A 104 -27.93 1.12 -49.66
CA TYR A 104 -26.71 0.79 -50.41
C TYR A 104 -27.04 0.37 -51.85
N GLY A 105 -26.08 0.57 -52.76
CA GLY A 105 -26.06 -0.12 -54.04
C GLY A 105 -25.27 -1.42 -53.92
N ALA A 106 -25.73 -2.52 -54.52
CA ALA A 106 -25.07 -3.84 -54.41
C ALA A 106 -23.57 -3.79 -54.79
N ASN A 107 -23.21 -3.00 -55.80
CA ASN A 107 -21.83 -2.77 -56.23
C ASN A 107 -20.96 -2.01 -55.20
N ARG A 108 -21.55 -1.35 -54.20
CA ARG A 108 -20.86 -0.58 -53.14
C ARG A 108 -20.58 -1.38 -51.88
N LEU A 109 -21.18 -2.58 -51.71
CA LEU A 109 -21.03 -3.39 -50.50
C LEU A 109 -19.57 -3.73 -50.19
N ARG A 110 -18.82 -4.25 -51.18
CA ARG A 110 -17.40 -4.57 -51.02
C ARG A 110 -16.54 -3.35 -50.66
N PRO A 111 -16.59 -2.22 -51.41
CA PRO A 111 -15.86 -1.01 -51.03
C PRO A 111 -16.19 -0.50 -49.62
N LEU A 112 -17.46 -0.55 -49.20
CA LEU A 112 -17.86 -0.11 -47.85
C LEU A 112 -17.30 -1.03 -46.76
N ILE A 113 -17.28 -2.34 -46.99
CA ILE A 113 -16.66 -3.30 -46.06
C ILE A 113 -15.15 -3.07 -45.95
N HIS A 114 -14.46 -2.87 -47.08
CA HIS A 114 -13.04 -2.55 -47.05
C HIS A 114 -12.77 -1.23 -46.31
N LEU A 115 -13.62 -0.21 -46.47
CA LEU A 115 -13.52 1.05 -45.73
C LEU A 115 -13.71 0.83 -44.22
N ALA A 116 -14.70 0.04 -43.82
CA ALA A 116 -14.95 -0.28 -42.41
C ALA A 116 -13.77 -1.04 -41.79
N GLN A 117 -13.24 -2.04 -42.50
CA GLN A 117 -12.07 -2.80 -42.09
C GLN A 117 -10.83 -1.92 -41.95
N ALA A 118 -10.59 -1.00 -42.90
CA ALA A 118 -9.47 -0.08 -42.84
C ALA A 118 -9.58 0.90 -41.66
N ARG A 119 -10.78 1.44 -41.39
CA ARG A 119 -11.03 2.29 -40.23
C ARG A 119 -10.83 1.53 -38.91
N PHE A 120 -11.34 0.31 -38.83
CA PHE A 120 -11.16 -0.56 -37.66
C PHE A 120 -9.69 -0.88 -37.40
N GLN A 121 -8.93 -1.24 -38.44
CA GLN A 121 -7.50 -1.51 -38.31
C GLN A 121 -6.73 -0.28 -37.81
N LYS A 122 -7.06 0.91 -38.34
CA LYS A 122 -6.43 2.16 -37.91
C LYS A 122 -6.76 2.49 -36.45
N GLU A 123 -8.01 2.36 -36.03
CA GLU A 123 -8.42 2.59 -34.64
C GLU A 123 -7.75 1.59 -33.70
N ARG A 124 -7.72 0.31 -34.08
CA ARG A 124 -7.04 -0.74 -33.31
C ARG A 124 -5.55 -0.44 -33.14
N GLN A 125 -4.85 -0.04 -34.21
CA GLN A 125 -3.43 0.35 -34.14
C GLN A 125 -3.21 1.54 -33.20
N GLN A 126 -4.09 2.54 -33.24
CA GLN A 126 -4.01 3.69 -32.33
C GLN A 126 -4.23 3.27 -30.87
N ARG A 127 -5.18 2.37 -30.61
CA ARG A 127 -5.46 1.83 -29.28
C ARG A 127 -4.29 1.02 -28.74
N GLU A 128 -3.74 0.10 -29.54
CA GLU A 128 -2.55 -0.69 -29.18
C GLU A 128 -1.32 0.21 -28.92
N ALA A 129 -1.10 1.23 -29.73
CA ALA A 129 -0.03 2.20 -29.52
C ALA A 129 -0.22 2.99 -28.22
N PHE A 130 -1.45 3.41 -27.92
CA PHE A 130 -1.78 4.09 -26.67
C PHE A 130 -1.54 3.19 -25.45
N GLU A 131 -1.97 1.93 -25.48
CA GLU A 131 -1.76 0.96 -24.41
C GLU A 131 -0.27 0.65 -24.17
N ASP A 132 0.52 0.50 -25.23
CA ASP A 132 1.97 0.32 -25.14
C ASP A 132 2.65 1.55 -24.52
N MET A 133 2.29 2.76 -24.95
CA MET A 133 2.80 4.00 -24.36
C MET A 133 2.42 4.13 -22.89
N ALA A 134 1.16 3.83 -22.53
CA ALA A 134 0.69 3.87 -21.15
C ALA A 134 1.45 2.87 -20.27
N THR A 135 1.69 1.66 -20.77
CA THR A 135 2.46 0.63 -20.07
C THR A 135 3.90 1.07 -19.82
N ARG A 136 4.59 1.57 -20.85
CA ARG A 136 5.97 2.09 -20.72
C ARG A 136 6.06 3.27 -19.76
N PHE A 137 5.05 4.13 -19.74
CA PHE A 137 4.99 5.26 -18.82
C PHE A 137 4.87 4.79 -17.36
N GLU A 138 3.97 3.84 -17.06
CA GLU A 138 3.84 3.27 -15.72
C GLU A 138 5.10 2.49 -15.29
N GLU A 139 5.73 1.76 -16.20
CA GLU A 139 7.02 1.11 -15.93
C GLU A 139 8.09 2.15 -15.57
N ARG A 140 8.21 3.24 -16.33
CA ARG A 140 9.16 4.32 -16.03
C ARG A 140 8.88 4.96 -14.67
N LYS A 141 7.61 5.24 -14.35
CA LYS A 141 7.21 5.78 -13.05
C LYS A 141 7.51 4.82 -11.90
N ALA A 142 7.39 3.51 -12.12
CA ALA A 142 7.81 2.52 -11.14
C ALA A 142 9.34 2.54 -10.94
N VAL A 143 10.11 2.60 -12.02
CA VAL A 143 11.58 2.69 -11.97
C VAL A 143 12.03 3.95 -11.22
N ASP A 144 11.49 5.11 -11.55
CA ASP A 144 11.86 6.37 -10.89
C ASP A 144 11.51 6.36 -9.39
N ARG A 145 10.37 5.77 -9.02
CA ARG A 145 9.98 5.60 -7.60
C ARG A 145 10.91 4.62 -6.87
N ALA A 146 11.25 3.49 -7.49
CA ALA A 146 12.15 2.50 -6.91
C ALA A 146 13.56 3.08 -6.72
N LYS A 147 14.07 3.84 -7.70
CA LYS A 147 15.31 4.61 -7.55
C LYS A 147 15.24 5.56 -6.36
N GLY A 148 14.18 6.35 -6.23
CA GLY A 148 14.00 7.27 -5.08
C GLY A 148 13.92 6.57 -3.72
N ILE A 149 13.48 5.31 -3.66
CA ILE A 149 13.55 4.48 -2.46
C ILE A 149 15.00 4.06 -2.18
N LEU A 150 15.70 3.52 -3.18
CA LEU A 150 17.10 3.09 -3.07
C LEU A 150 18.02 4.26 -2.68
N MET A 151 17.83 5.43 -3.28
CA MET A 151 18.58 6.64 -2.95
C MET A 151 18.43 7.02 -1.47
N ARG A 152 17.21 6.97 -0.91
CA ARG A 152 16.97 7.30 0.50
C ARG A 152 17.47 6.22 1.46
N ALA A 153 17.24 4.95 1.12
CA ALA A 153 17.60 3.83 1.98
C ALA A 153 19.13 3.63 2.06
N GLN A 154 19.81 3.75 0.92
CA GLN A 154 21.23 3.44 0.76
C GLN A 154 22.12 4.67 0.54
N SER A 155 21.55 5.89 0.56
CA SER A 155 22.27 7.15 0.29
C SER A 155 22.99 7.16 -1.07
N LEU A 156 22.40 6.50 -2.08
CA LEU A 156 22.95 6.40 -3.42
C LEU A 156 22.66 7.64 -4.26
N SER A 157 23.55 7.93 -5.21
CA SER A 157 23.25 8.86 -6.30
C SER A 157 22.18 8.28 -7.23
N ASP A 158 21.59 9.12 -8.07
CA ASP A 158 20.59 8.68 -9.05
C ASP A 158 21.16 7.63 -10.04
N ASP A 159 22.40 7.85 -10.48
CA ASP A 159 23.12 6.95 -11.39
C ASP A 159 23.44 5.61 -10.71
N ASP A 160 23.89 5.64 -9.46
CA ASP A 160 24.17 4.42 -8.68
C ASP A 160 22.89 3.63 -8.42
N ALA A 161 21.80 4.30 -8.05
CA ALA A 161 20.51 3.66 -7.83
C ALA A 161 20.00 2.96 -9.11
N PHE A 162 20.15 3.59 -10.28
CA PHE A 162 19.78 2.97 -11.55
C PHE A 162 20.68 1.77 -11.89
N ARG A 163 21.99 1.87 -11.67
CA ARG A 163 22.93 0.75 -11.88
C ARG A 163 22.60 -0.44 -10.99
N THR A 164 22.39 -0.20 -9.70
CA THR A 164 22.01 -1.23 -8.73
C THR A 164 20.70 -1.92 -9.13
N LEU A 165 19.66 -1.14 -9.44
CA LEU A 165 18.37 -1.67 -9.86
C LEU A 165 18.49 -2.52 -11.13
N ARG A 166 19.31 -2.08 -12.11
CA ARG A 166 19.56 -2.82 -13.34
C ARG A 166 20.29 -4.14 -13.10
N SER A 167 21.36 -4.12 -12.31
CA SER A 167 22.12 -5.33 -11.98
C SER A 167 21.23 -6.35 -11.26
N ALA A 168 20.41 -5.90 -10.31
CA ALA A 168 19.46 -6.77 -9.60
C ALA A 168 18.41 -7.38 -10.54
N ALA A 169 17.88 -6.62 -11.50
CA ALA A 169 16.92 -7.11 -12.48
C ALA A 169 17.53 -8.19 -13.38
N MET A 170 18.81 -8.02 -13.77
CA MET A 170 19.54 -9.00 -14.57
C MET A 170 19.81 -10.29 -13.76
N ASN A 171 20.26 -10.16 -12.51
CA ASN A 171 20.54 -11.31 -11.65
C ASN A 171 19.29 -12.12 -11.29
N SER A 172 18.13 -11.46 -11.19
CA SER A 172 16.84 -12.10 -10.91
C SER A 172 16.06 -12.53 -12.16
N ASN A 173 16.58 -12.28 -13.36
CA ASN A 173 15.92 -12.53 -14.65
C ASN A 173 14.50 -11.92 -14.74
N GLN A 174 14.34 -10.71 -14.20
CA GLN A 174 13.06 -9.98 -14.15
C GLN A 174 13.10 -8.71 -15.02
N ARG A 175 11.93 -8.25 -15.47
CA ARG A 175 11.83 -6.93 -16.12
C ARG A 175 12.04 -5.82 -15.09
N MET A 176 12.67 -4.72 -15.52
CA MET A 176 12.94 -3.58 -14.65
C MET A 176 11.68 -3.03 -13.95
N GLY A 177 10.57 -2.91 -14.69
CA GLY A 177 9.30 -2.45 -14.15
C GLY A 177 8.76 -3.39 -13.06
N GLN A 178 8.88 -4.71 -13.23
CA GLN A 178 8.44 -5.71 -12.25
C GLN A 178 9.28 -5.66 -10.98
N LEU A 179 10.61 -5.68 -11.10
CA LEU A 179 11.50 -5.54 -9.95
C LEU A 179 11.24 -4.23 -9.19
N SER A 180 11.01 -3.13 -9.93
CA SER A 180 10.70 -1.84 -9.34
C SER A 180 9.40 -1.88 -8.52
N GLN A 181 8.36 -2.53 -9.04
CA GLN A 181 7.11 -2.74 -8.29
C GLN A 181 7.33 -3.58 -7.03
N HIS A 182 8.12 -4.65 -7.12
CA HIS A 182 8.49 -5.47 -5.95
C HIS A 182 9.22 -4.64 -4.89
N ILE A 183 10.21 -3.83 -5.27
CA ILE A 183 10.93 -2.95 -4.34
C ILE A 183 9.99 -1.95 -3.68
N ILE A 184 9.08 -1.32 -4.44
CA ILE A 184 8.09 -0.38 -3.90
C ILE A 184 7.18 -1.09 -2.88
N GLN A 185 6.68 -2.27 -3.22
CA GLN A 185 5.80 -3.04 -2.34
C GLN A 185 6.53 -3.46 -1.06
N SER A 186 7.75 -3.99 -1.17
CA SER A 186 8.58 -4.35 -0.03
C SER A 186 8.89 -3.15 0.87
N ALA A 187 9.16 -1.98 0.29
CA ALA A 187 9.40 -0.75 1.04
C ALA A 187 8.16 -0.26 1.79
N HIS A 188 6.99 -0.26 1.16
CA HIS A 188 5.73 0.07 1.82
C HIS A 188 5.43 -0.88 2.98
N PHE A 189 5.75 -2.17 2.79
CA PHE A 189 5.56 -3.19 3.81
C PHE A 189 6.49 -3.00 5.01
N ALA A 190 7.79 -2.80 4.77
CA ALA A 190 8.77 -2.51 5.81
C ALA A 190 8.40 -1.24 6.57
N GLU A 191 7.95 -0.19 5.87
CA GLU A 191 7.45 1.02 6.50
C GLU A 191 6.25 0.71 7.40
N ALA A 192 5.27 -0.06 6.93
CA ALA A 192 4.10 -0.43 7.73
C ALA A 192 4.47 -1.21 9.00
N VAL A 193 5.40 -2.16 8.92
CA VAL A 193 5.92 -2.89 10.09
C VAL A 193 6.55 -1.91 11.08
N ASN A 194 7.40 -0.99 10.62
CA ASN A 194 8.02 0.01 11.50
C ASN A 194 6.98 0.95 12.13
N ARG A 195 5.97 1.45 11.38
CA ARG A 195 4.90 2.30 11.94
C ARG A 195 4.07 1.57 12.97
N SER A 196 3.68 0.33 12.69
CA SER A 196 2.98 -0.53 13.65
C SER A 196 3.84 -0.78 14.90
N GLY A 197 5.15 -0.98 14.72
CA GLY A 197 6.12 -1.06 15.80
C GLY A 197 6.18 0.20 16.66
N GLN A 198 6.15 1.38 16.04
CA GLN A 198 6.15 2.68 16.73
C GLN A 198 4.87 2.89 17.56
N LEU A 199 3.71 2.40 17.12
CA LEU A 199 2.46 2.47 17.89
C LEU A 199 2.59 1.77 19.27
N ARG A 200 3.32 0.65 19.33
CA ARG A 200 3.60 -0.06 20.59
C ARG A 200 4.43 0.79 21.55
N MET A 201 5.46 1.46 21.05
CA MET A 201 6.30 2.34 21.86
C MET A 201 5.52 3.58 22.30
N LEU A 202 4.78 4.21 21.38
CA LEU A 202 4.02 5.43 21.64
C LEU A 202 2.91 5.20 22.66
N SER A 203 2.24 4.04 22.66
CA SER A 203 1.24 3.73 23.69
C SER A 203 1.85 3.77 25.09
N GLN A 204 3.07 3.27 25.27
CA GLN A 204 3.78 3.31 26.56
C GLN A 204 4.32 4.70 26.89
N ARG A 205 4.87 5.40 25.89
CA ARG A 205 5.41 6.76 26.05
C ARG A 205 4.32 7.74 26.50
N LEU A 206 3.10 7.64 25.95
CA LEU A 206 1.98 8.49 26.31
C LEU A 206 1.58 8.35 27.78
N VAL A 207 1.50 7.13 28.31
CA VAL A 207 1.20 6.91 29.74
C VAL A 207 2.32 7.46 30.62
N LYS A 208 3.59 7.19 30.27
CA LYS A 208 4.75 7.72 31.00
C LYS A 208 4.70 9.25 31.07
N LEU A 209 4.43 9.92 29.96
CA LEU A 209 4.35 11.39 29.90
C LEU A 209 3.18 11.92 30.74
N HIS A 210 2.00 11.28 30.66
CA HIS A 210 0.85 11.62 31.49
C HIS A 210 1.16 11.50 32.99
N LEU A 211 1.83 10.43 33.40
CA LEU A 211 2.26 10.20 34.79
C LEU A 211 3.29 11.24 35.26
N LEU A 212 4.27 11.60 34.42
CA LEU A 212 5.27 12.62 34.75
C LEU A 212 4.63 14.01 34.94
N GLN A 213 3.62 14.34 34.12
CA GLN A 213 2.84 15.56 34.31
C GLN A 213 2.06 15.55 35.62
N ALA A 214 1.39 14.43 35.93
CA ALA A 214 0.67 14.27 37.20
C ALA A 214 1.60 14.34 38.42
N ALA A 215 2.85 13.88 38.28
CA ALA A 215 3.88 13.99 39.30
C ALA A 215 4.54 15.39 39.41
N GLY A 216 4.16 16.34 38.55
CA GLY A 216 4.69 17.71 38.56
C GLY A 216 6.14 17.84 38.07
N VAL A 217 6.67 16.81 37.41
CA VAL A 217 8.04 16.82 36.86
C VAL A 217 7.99 17.58 35.53
N GLN A 218 8.59 18.78 35.46
CA GLN A 218 8.64 19.62 34.25
C GLN A 218 7.35 19.61 33.39
N PRO A 219 6.18 19.95 33.96
CA PRO A 219 4.88 19.65 33.35
C PRO A 219 4.68 20.31 31.98
N VAL A 220 5.27 21.50 31.76
CA VAL A 220 5.22 22.21 30.47
C VAL A 220 6.00 21.45 29.38
N HIS A 221 7.17 20.93 29.72
CA HIS A 221 8.01 20.18 28.77
C HIS A 221 7.35 18.85 28.39
N HIS A 222 6.87 18.08 29.37
CA HIS A 222 6.19 16.83 29.09
C HIS A 222 4.82 17.01 28.43
N ALA A 223 4.13 18.15 28.62
CA ALA A 223 2.94 18.50 27.85
C ALA A 223 3.24 18.64 26.35
N ALA A 224 4.35 19.29 26.00
CA ALA A 224 4.78 19.43 24.61
C ALA A 224 5.11 18.05 24.00
N LEU A 225 5.89 17.22 24.69
CA LEU A 225 6.22 15.86 24.23
C LEU A 225 4.97 14.96 24.08
N LEU A 226 3.98 15.12 24.95
CA LEU A 226 2.73 14.37 24.86
C LEU A 226 1.97 14.79 23.61
N LYS A 227 1.84 16.10 23.35
CA LYS A 227 1.22 16.62 22.13
C LYS A 227 1.93 16.12 20.86
N ASP A 228 3.25 16.15 20.84
CA ASP A 228 4.04 15.64 19.71
C ASP A 228 3.82 14.13 19.51
N SER A 229 3.73 13.37 20.61
CA SER A 229 3.46 11.93 20.57
C SER A 229 2.05 11.63 20.05
N LEU A 230 1.03 12.43 20.40
CA LEU A 230 -0.31 12.30 19.83
C LEU A 230 -0.30 12.49 18.31
N GLN A 231 0.36 13.56 17.83
CA GLN A 231 0.48 13.85 16.40
C GLN A 231 1.24 12.76 15.64
N TRP A 232 2.25 12.16 16.27
CA TRP A 232 2.99 11.05 15.69
C TRP A 232 2.10 9.81 15.53
N VAL A 233 1.29 9.48 16.53
CA VAL A 233 0.34 8.35 16.41
C VAL A 233 -0.66 8.61 15.28
N ASP A 234 -1.26 9.79 15.20
CA ASP A 234 -2.19 10.16 14.11
C ASP A 234 -1.52 10.03 12.72
N SER A 235 -0.26 10.48 12.61
CA SER A 235 0.54 10.37 11.38
C SER A 235 0.83 8.91 11.00
N ASN A 236 1.11 8.05 12.00
CA ASN A 236 1.33 6.63 11.77
C ASN A 236 0.06 5.96 11.24
N PHE A 237 -1.12 6.24 11.80
CA PHE A 237 -2.38 5.71 11.27
C PHE A 237 -2.69 6.22 9.87
N ALA A 238 -2.44 7.50 9.57
CA ALA A 238 -2.64 8.04 8.22
C ALA A 238 -1.77 7.31 7.19
N LEU A 239 -0.51 7.03 7.51
CA LEU A 239 0.40 6.29 6.64
C LEU A 239 0.00 4.81 6.50
N LEU A 240 -0.37 4.16 7.61
CA LEU A 240 -0.83 2.77 7.60
C LEU A 240 -2.07 2.60 6.72
N ARG A 241 -3.07 3.48 6.84
CA ARG A 241 -4.28 3.46 6.00
C ARG A 241 -3.97 3.68 4.52
N LYS A 242 -2.95 4.51 4.22
CA LYS A 242 -2.54 4.81 2.84
C LYS A 242 -1.82 3.63 2.18
N ASN A 243 -0.97 2.92 2.94
CA ASN A 243 -0.02 1.96 2.38
C ASN A 243 -0.48 0.51 2.50
N LEU A 244 -1.39 0.18 3.42
CA LEU A 244 -1.89 -1.17 3.62
C LEU A 244 -3.13 -1.46 2.76
N SER A 245 -3.22 -2.72 2.31
CA SER A 245 -4.39 -3.25 1.59
C SER A 245 -5.61 -3.27 2.50
N GLN A 246 -6.65 -2.50 2.14
CA GLN A 246 -7.90 -2.44 2.90
C GLN A 246 -8.59 -3.82 3.00
N PRO A 247 -8.70 -4.64 1.93
CA PRO A 247 -9.27 -5.99 2.04
C PRO A 247 -8.51 -6.93 2.99
N THR A 248 -7.22 -6.69 3.23
CA THR A 248 -6.37 -7.60 4.01
C THR A 248 -6.23 -7.16 5.47
N TYR A 249 -6.03 -5.86 5.71
CA TYR A 249 -5.69 -5.32 7.02
C TYR A 249 -6.71 -4.32 7.56
N GLY A 250 -7.75 -3.96 6.79
CA GLY A 250 -8.69 -2.90 7.11
C GLY A 250 -9.36 -3.07 8.47
N ASP A 251 -9.96 -4.23 8.72
CA ASP A 251 -10.68 -4.49 9.98
C ASP A 251 -9.77 -4.42 11.21
N LEU A 252 -8.58 -5.03 11.11
CA LEU A 252 -7.59 -5.00 12.19
C LEU A 252 -7.09 -3.57 12.43
N LEU A 253 -6.80 -2.82 11.37
CA LEU A 253 -6.32 -1.44 11.47
C LEU A 253 -7.38 -0.53 12.09
N GLU A 254 -8.65 -0.65 11.70
CA GLU A 254 -9.73 0.15 12.28
C GLU A 254 -10.02 -0.24 13.74
N GLN A 255 -9.89 -1.52 14.12
CA GLN A 255 -9.96 -1.91 15.53
C GLN A 255 -8.87 -1.20 16.36
N VAL A 256 -7.62 -1.18 15.86
CA VAL A 256 -6.51 -0.51 16.55
C VAL A 256 -6.71 1.01 16.59
N ALA A 257 -7.24 1.59 15.51
CA ALA A 257 -7.56 3.01 15.43
C ALA A 257 -8.71 3.41 16.37
N GLN A 258 -9.71 2.57 16.55
CA GLN A 258 -10.78 2.81 17.52
C GLN A 258 -10.24 2.85 18.96
N THR A 259 -9.36 1.91 19.31
CA THR A 259 -8.66 1.94 20.61
C THR A 259 -7.84 3.21 20.78
N TRP A 260 -7.23 3.70 19.70
CA TRP A 260 -6.51 4.98 19.72
C TRP A 260 -7.43 6.17 20.04
N GLU A 261 -8.61 6.26 19.45
CA GLU A 261 -9.57 7.32 19.77
C GLU A 261 -10.01 7.26 21.25
N LEU A 262 -10.21 6.06 21.80
CA LEU A 262 -10.50 5.88 23.22
C LEU A 262 -9.34 6.34 24.12
N LEU A 263 -8.09 6.01 23.75
CA LEU A 263 -6.91 6.46 24.47
C LEU A 263 -6.75 7.99 24.41
N LYS A 264 -7.00 8.62 23.25
CA LYS A 264 -6.98 10.08 23.11
C LYS A 264 -7.99 10.75 24.05
N ALA A 265 -9.21 10.22 24.10
CA ALA A 265 -10.24 10.72 25.01
C ALA A 265 -9.83 10.54 26.49
N ALA A 266 -9.27 9.37 26.84
CA ALA A 266 -8.77 9.09 28.18
C ALA A 266 -7.62 10.03 28.59
N LEU A 267 -6.67 10.32 27.71
CA LEU A 267 -5.55 11.23 28.00
C LEU A 267 -6.01 12.67 28.26
N ALA A 268 -7.14 13.09 27.69
CA ALA A 268 -7.66 14.44 27.87
C ALA A 268 -8.42 14.63 29.19
N GLN A 269 -9.15 13.61 29.66
CA GLN A 269 -10.13 13.76 30.74
C GLN A 269 -10.26 12.54 31.68
N GLY A 270 -9.55 11.45 31.39
CA GLY A 270 -9.64 10.18 32.12
C GLY A 270 -8.72 10.11 33.34
N SER A 271 -8.98 9.13 34.20
CA SER A 271 -8.06 8.75 35.27
C SER A 271 -6.87 7.96 34.72
N THR A 272 -5.77 7.93 35.49
CA THR A 272 -4.57 7.15 35.17
C THR A 272 -4.89 5.69 34.81
N ASP A 273 -5.81 5.06 35.54
CA ASP A 273 -6.19 3.66 35.30
C ASP A 273 -6.84 3.45 33.93
N VAL A 274 -7.72 4.38 33.52
CA VAL A 274 -8.36 4.32 32.21
C VAL A 274 -7.34 4.58 31.11
N VAL A 275 -6.44 5.55 31.29
CA VAL A 275 -5.35 5.84 30.36
C VAL A 275 -4.46 4.60 30.16
N GLU A 276 -4.04 3.96 31.26
CA GLU A 276 -3.23 2.74 31.23
C GLU A 276 -3.96 1.58 30.53
N GLN A 277 -5.24 1.35 30.87
CA GLN A 277 -6.03 0.30 30.24
C GLN A 277 -6.13 0.46 28.72
N GLN A 278 -6.42 1.69 28.25
CA GLN A 278 -6.52 1.95 26.81
C GLN A 278 -5.15 1.90 26.12
N ALA A 279 -4.08 2.30 26.79
CA ALA A 279 -2.72 2.20 26.27
C ALA A 279 -2.25 0.75 26.12
N GLU A 280 -2.55 -0.12 27.09
CA GLU A 280 -2.28 -1.56 27.00
C GLU A 280 -3.14 -2.22 25.90
N ALA A 281 -4.41 -1.83 25.75
CA ALA A 281 -5.23 -2.28 24.63
C ALA A 281 -4.64 -1.87 23.27
N LEU A 282 -4.13 -0.64 23.16
CA LEU A 282 -3.46 -0.15 21.94
C LEU A 282 -2.16 -0.91 21.67
N LEU A 283 -1.36 -1.20 22.72
CA LEU A 283 -0.16 -2.03 22.63
C LEU A 283 -0.49 -3.40 22.03
N LEU A 284 -1.46 -4.12 22.63
CA LEU A 284 -1.87 -5.45 22.18
C LEU A 284 -2.46 -5.44 20.77
N GLY A 285 -3.18 -4.39 20.41
CA GLY A 285 -3.68 -4.18 19.05
C GLY A 285 -2.54 -4.01 18.04
N ALA A 286 -1.59 -3.13 18.35
CA ALA A 286 -0.41 -2.88 17.52
C ALA A 286 0.53 -4.09 17.44
N GLU A 287 0.65 -4.89 18.50
CA GLU A 287 1.38 -6.18 18.46
C GLU A 287 0.74 -7.16 17.49
N ARG A 288 -0.58 -7.35 17.59
CA ARG A 288 -1.32 -8.21 16.64
C ARG A 288 -1.15 -7.73 15.20
N LEU A 289 -1.26 -6.42 14.95
CA LEU A 289 -1.04 -5.85 13.62
C LEU A 289 0.39 -6.11 13.13
N THR A 290 1.39 -5.88 13.98
CA THR A 290 2.79 -6.12 13.64
C THR A 290 3.04 -7.59 13.31
N THR A 291 2.53 -8.53 14.10
CA THR A 291 2.70 -9.97 13.85
C THR A 291 2.02 -10.43 12.56
N ASN A 292 0.85 -9.88 12.22
CA ASN A 292 0.19 -10.19 10.95
C ASN A 292 0.94 -9.62 9.74
N LEU A 293 1.56 -8.45 9.89
CA LEU A 293 2.47 -7.92 8.88
C LEU A 293 3.71 -8.83 8.78
N GLU A 294 4.36 -9.17 9.88
CA GLU A 294 5.55 -10.05 9.84
C GLU A 294 5.27 -11.42 9.21
N SER A 295 4.10 -12.04 9.45
CA SER A 295 3.77 -13.35 8.89
C SER A 295 3.40 -13.32 7.40
N SER A 296 2.95 -12.18 6.89
CA SER A 296 2.52 -12.03 5.49
C SER A 296 3.64 -11.57 4.55
N GLY A 297 4.75 -11.09 5.11
CA GLY A 297 5.92 -10.62 4.35
C GLY A 297 7.05 -11.64 4.37
N ALA A 298 7.65 -11.90 3.21
CA ALA A 298 8.88 -12.68 3.15
C ALA A 298 10.07 -11.83 3.63
N ALA A 299 10.62 -12.09 4.82
CA ALA A 299 12.07 -11.94 5.10
C ALA A 299 12.49 -12.51 6.48
N ALA A 300 13.40 -13.50 6.50
CA ALA A 300 14.06 -14.03 7.71
C ALA A 300 15.02 -13.09 8.49
N PRO A 301 15.56 -11.95 7.97
CA PRO A 301 16.42 -11.03 8.74
C PRO A 301 15.70 -10.16 9.80
N LEU A 302 14.38 -10.30 9.97
CA LEU A 302 13.57 -9.44 10.84
C LEU A 302 13.89 -9.55 12.34
N HIS A 303 14.50 -10.64 12.83
CA HIS A 303 14.61 -10.88 14.27
C HIS A 303 15.45 -9.82 15.02
N VAL A 304 16.63 -9.45 14.49
CA VAL A 304 17.52 -8.48 15.14
C VAL A 304 16.91 -7.08 15.13
N LEU A 305 16.33 -6.68 13.99
CA LEU A 305 15.62 -5.41 13.86
C LEU A 305 14.40 -5.35 14.78
N ASN A 306 13.68 -6.46 14.92
CA ASN A 306 12.55 -6.57 15.83
C ASN A 306 12.99 -6.49 17.29
N LEU A 307 14.12 -7.09 17.65
CA LEU A 307 14.67 -7.03 19.00
C LEU A 307 15.09 -5.61 19.37
N ALA A 308 15.86 -4.94 18.50
CA ALA A 308 16.20 -3.52 18.65
C ALA A 308 14.94 -2.64 18.70
N GLY A 309 13.95 -2.95 17.86
CA GLY A 309 12.65 -2.29 17.84
C GLY A 309 11.88 -2.42 19.15
N ARG A 310 11.88 -3.61 19.77
CA ARG A 310 11.27 -3.88 21.07
C ARG A 310 11.96 -3.15 22.22
N GLN A 311 13.27 -2.93 22.15
CA GLN A 311 14.00 -2.18 23.19
C GLN A 311 13.46 -0.75 23.36
N ARG A 312 13.01 -0.12 22.26
CA ARG A 312 12.32 1.18 22.31
C ARG A 312 11.12 1.13 23.26
N MET A 313 10.24 0.15 23.06
CA MET A 313 9.05 -0.03 23.89
C MET A 313 9.42 -0.38 25.34
N LEU A 314 10.37 -1.30 25.55
CA LEU A 314 10.77 -1.75 26.89
C LEU A 314 11.35 -0.63 27.75
N SER A 315 12.14 0.28 27.17
CA SER A 315 12.64 1.46 27.89
C SER A 315 11.51 2.37 28.38
N GLN A 316 10.49 2.61 27.55
CA GLN A 316 9.31 3.40 27.93
C GLN A 316 8.48 2.67 28.98
N ARG A 317 8.29 1.37 28.80
CA ARG A 317 7.48 0.51 29.66
C ARG A 317 8.09 0.36 31.05
N TYR A 318 9.41 0.21 31.15
CA TYR A 318 10.13 0.22 32.42
C TYR A 318 9.89 1.54 33.18
N SER A 319 10.13 2.67 32.51
CA SER A 319 9.92 4.00 33.10
C SER A 319 8.47 4.22 33.55
N LYS A 320 7.50 3.79 32.73
CA LYS A 320 6.07 3.79 33.07
C LYS A 320 5.78 3.02 34.35
N TYR A 321 6.28 1.79 34.49
CA TYR A 321 6.00 0.99 35.68
C TYR A 321 6.72 1.50 36.94
N VAL A 322 7.89 2.14 36.80
CA VAL A 322 8.50 2.87 37.92
C VAL A 322 7.57 3.97 38.41
N LEU A 323 6.97 4.75 37.49
CA LEU A 323 6.04 5.82 37.86
C LEU A 323 4.74 5.27 38.48
N LEU A 324 4.17 4.21 37.91
CA LEU A 324 2.98 3.55 38.46
C LEU A 324 3.24 2.99 39.87
N SER A 325 4.42 2.42 40.12
CA SER A 325 4.76 1.90 41.45
C SER A 325 4.96 2.99 42.51
N LEU A 326 5.07 4.27 42.11
CA LEU A 326 5.18 5.41 43.01
C LEU A 326 3.83 6.09 43.30
N VAL A 327 2.83 5.91 42.43
CA VAL A 327 1.54 6.59 42.51
C VAL A 327 0.40 5.64 42.90
N GLY A 328 0.52 4.34 42.64
CA GLY A 328 -0.51 3.35 42.98
C GLY A 328 -0.56 2.97 44.47
N GLU A 329 -1.57 2.17 44.82
CA GLU A 329 -1.76 1.61 46.17
C GLU A 329 -1.99 0.09 46.13
N GLY A 330 -1.57 -0.62 47.18
CA GLY A 330 -1.82 -2.06 47.36
C GLY A 330 -1.39 -2.93 46.17
N ALA A 331 -2.32 -3.77 45.69
CA ALA A 331 -2.06 -4.73 44.62
C ALA A 331 -1.62 -4.10 43.28
N VAL A 332 -1.96 -2.83 43.04
CA VAL A 332 -1.53 -2.09 41.83
C VAL A 332 -0.02 -1.86 41.87
N VAL A 333 0.53 -1.54 43.04
CA VAL A 333 1.98 -1.35 43.23
C VAL A 333 2.72 -2.67 43.03
N ASP A 334 2.21 -3.77 43.59
CA ASP A 334 2.83 -5.09 43.44
C ASP A 334 2.87 -5.52 41.97
N LEU A 335 1.77 -5.32 41.24
CA LEU A 335 1.72 -5.58 39.80
C LEU A 335 2.71 -4.70 39.04
N ALA A 336 2.72 -3.39 39.29
CA ALA A 336 3.65 -2.47 38.65
C ALA A 336 5.11 -2.84 38.91
N GLN A 337 5.48 -3.22 40.14
CA GLN A 337 6.82 -3.67 40.47
C GLN A 337 7.18 -5.00 39.78
N ALA A 338 6.26 -5.94 39.70
CA ALA A 338 6.47 -7.20 38.99
C ALA A 338 6.69 -6.95 37.49
N SER A 339 5.86 -6.11 36.87
CA SER A 339 5.97 -5.74 35.46
C SER A 339 7.23 -4.90 35.17
N MET A 340 7.64 -4.02 36.10
CA MET A 340 8.91 -3.30 36.04
C MET A 340 10.10 -4.27 35.99
N ARG A 341 10.15 -5.25 36.90
CA ARG A 341 11.22 -6.27 36.94
C ARG A 341 11.20 -7.19 35.71
N ALA A 342 10.02 -7.45 35.15
CA ALA A 342 9.90 -8.21 33.91
C ALA A 342 10.47 -7.43 32.71
N ALA A 343 10.06 -6.16 32.56
CA ALA A 343 10.57 -5.28 31.50
C ALA A 343 12.09 -5.07 31.61
N GLN A 344 12.62 -4.95 32.84
CA GLN A 344 14.05 -4.84 33.08
C GLN A 344 14.81 -6.07 32.57
N ARG A 345 14.37 -7.27 32.97
CA ARG A 345 14.99 -8.54 32.54
C ARG A 345 14.93 -8.70 31.02
N GLU A 346 13.77 -8.48 30.42
CA GLU A 346 13.60 -8.60 28.96
C GLU A 346 14.50 -7.63 28.20
N PHE A 347 14.68 -6.41 28.70
CA PHE A 347 15.60 -5.44 28.11
C PHE A 347 17.07 -5.90 28.23
N GLU A 348 17.49 -6.32 29.42
CA GLU A 348 18.87 -6.73 29.70
C GLU A 348 19.27 -8.00 28.93
N ASP A 349 18.38 -8.99 28.85
CA ASP A 349 18.58 -10.22 28.08
C ASP A 349 18.74 -9.91 26.59
N ALA A 350 17.89 -9.04 26.06
CA ALA A 350 17.94 -8.62 24.67
C ALA A 350 19.19 -7.79 24.35
N LEU A 351 19.58 -6.86 25.23
CA LEU A 351 20.80 -6.08 25.06
C LEU A 351 22.04 -6.97 25.09
N THR A 352 22.06 -7.99 25.97
CA THR A 352 23.13 -8.99 26.02
C THR A 352 23.21 -9.77 24.72
N TYR A 353 22.06 -10.22 24.21
CA TYR A 353 22.00 -10.91 22.92
C TYR A 353 22.52 -10.04 21.77
N LEU A 354 22.06 -8.78 21.68
CA LEU A 354 22.47 -7.85 20.62
C LEU A 354 23.98 -7.59 20.61
N ASN A 355 24.59 -7.48 21.79
CA ASN A 355 26.06 -7.34 21.94
C ASN A 355 26.83 -8.61 21.58
N GLY A 356 26.20 -9.78 21.64
CA GLY A 356 26.81 -11.07 21.32
C GLY A 356 26.81 -11.44 19.82
N ILE A 357 26.20 -10.62 18.96
CA ILE A 357 26.09 -10.93 17.53
C ILE A 357 27.46 -10.72 16.85
N PRO A 358 28.04 -11.73 16.16
CA PRO A 358 29.40 -11.67 15.64
C PRO A 358 29.61 -10.78 14.38
N LEU A 359 28.55 -10.20 13.82
CA LEU A 359 28.56 -9.43 12.55
C LEU A 359 28.06 -7.98 12.73
N SER A 360 28.47 -7.31 13.80
CA SER A 360 28.13 -5.90 14.10
C SER A 360 29.20 -4.93 13.59
N THR A 361 28.77 -3.82 12.97
CA THR A 361 29.66 -2.73 12.55
C THR A 361 30.17 -1.91 13.75
N PRO A 362 31.22 -1.09 13.61
CA PRO A 362 31.67 -0.18 14.68
C PRO A 362 30.57 0.75 15.18
N ASP A 363 29.72 1.25 14.27
CA ASP A 363 28.58 2.10 14.62
C ASP A 363 27.55 1.36 15.49
N ILE A 364 27.24 0.10 15.15
CA ILE A 364 26.31 -0.74 15.92
C ILE A 364 26.87 -0.97 17.33
N HIS A 365 28.16 -1.30 17.45
CA HIS A 365 28.80 -1.48 18.75
C HIS A 365 28.81 -0.19 19.58
N GLY A 366 29.14 0.95 18.96
CA GLY A 366 29.11 2.25 19.62
C GLY A 366 27.72 2.61 20.15
N ALA A 367 26.68 2.40 19.34
CA ALA A 367 25.29 2.66 19.73
C ALA A 367 24.82 1.71 20.85
N LEU A 368 25.15 0.42 20.78
CA LEU A 368 24.84 -0.56 21.84
C LEU A 368 25.56 -0.22 23.16
N GLY A 369 26.83 0.19 23.10
CA GLY A 369 27.59 0.63 24.28
C GLY A 369 26.98 1.87 24.92
N ALA A 370 26.62 2.88 24.12
CA ALA A 370 25.91 4.07 24.61
C ALA A 370 24.55 3.72 25.22
N ALA A 371 23.80 2.79 24.61
CA ALA A 371 22.52 2.32 25.14
C ALA A 371 22.69 1.60 26.48
N GLY A 372 23.72 0.77 26.63
CA GLY A 372 24.03 0.13 27.92
C GLY A 372 24.32 1.13 29.03
N VAL A 373 25.11 2.17 28.77
CA VAL A 373 25.39 3.23 29.74
C VAL A 373 24.11 4.00 30.11
N ALA A 374 23.33 4.41 29.11
CA ALA A 374 22.07 5.13 29.33
C ALA A 374 21.06 4.29 30.11
N TRP A 375 20.99 2.97 29.86
CA TRP A 375 20.16 2.03 30.61
C TRP A 375 20.55 1.96 32.08
N LEU A 376 21.84 1.76 32.38
CA LEU A 376 22.33 1.70 33.76
C LEU A 376 22.04 2.98 34.54
N GLN A 377 22.25 4.15 33.92
CA GLN A 377 21.91 5.44 34.51
C GLN A 377 20.41 5.57 34.79
N MET A 378 19.57 5.14 33.85
CA MET A 378 18.11 5.17 34.00
C MET A 378 17.63 4.24 35.14
N VAL A 379 18.18 3.03 35.24
CA VAL A 379 17.86 2.07 36.31
C VAL A 379 18.30 2.60 37.67
N ALA A 380 19.49 3.21 37.77
CA ALA A 380 19.95 3.84 39.01
C ALA A 380 19.03 4.98 39.45
N ALA A 381 18.63 5.86 38.52
CA ALA A 381 17.69 6.94 38.79
C ALA A 381 16.32 6.41 39.28
N ALA A 382 15.82 5.32 38.68
CA ALA A 382 14.58 4.67 39.11
C ALA A 382 14.66 4.14 40.55
N GLN A 383 15.74 3.43 40.89
CA GLN A 383 15.96 2.90 42.24
C GLN A 383 16.07 4.02 43.28
N ASP A 384 16.73 5.13 42.95
CA ASP A 384 16.82 6.29 43.83
C ASP A 384 15.47 7.00 43.99
N ALA A 385 14.69 7.15 42.92
CA ALA A 385 13.35 7.74 42.99
C ALA A 385 12.40 6.95 43.91
N GLN A 386 12.53 5.62 43.95
CA GLN A 386 11.76 4.75 44.84
C GLN A 386 12.11 4.92 46.32
N ARG A 387 13.36 5.28 46.64
CA ARG A 387 13.83 5.47 48.03
C ARG A 387 13.66 6.88 48.56
N LEU A 388 13.79 7.88 47.69
CA LEU A 388 13.73 9.30 48.04
C LEU A 388 12.28 9.81 48.10
N ALA A 389 12.06 11.00 48.67
CA ALA A 389 10.78 11.72 48.66
C ALA A 389 10.99 13.21 48.36
N GLY A 390 9.92 13.91 47.94
CA GLY A 390 9.96 15.36 47.68
C GLY A 390 10.86 15.77 46.50
N SER A 391 11.53 16.92 46.62
CA SER A 391 12.38 17.50 45.56
C SER A 391 13.49 16.56 45.06
N PRO A 392 14.24 15.84 45.93
CA PRO A 392 15.20 14.83 45.49
C PRO A 392 14.61 13.72 44.61
N ARG A 393 13.38 13.27 44.90
CA ARG A 393 12.67 12.29 44.04
C ARG A 393 12.36 12.91 42.67
N SER A 394 11.87 14.13 42.63
CA SER A 394 11.54 14.82 41.38
C SER A 394 12.76 14.92 40.44
N ALA A 395 13.95 15.19 40.98
CA ALA A 395 15.18 15.22 40.19
C ALA A 395 15.50 13.84 39.58
N ARG A 396 15.35 12.76 40.34
CA ARG A 396 15.56 11.39 39.85
C ARG A 396 14.52 10.96 38.83
N LEU A 397 13.26 11.40 38.97
CA LEU A 397 12.23 11.19 37.96
C LEU A 397 12.53 11.92 36.65
N GLN A 398 13.14 13.10 36.71
CA GLN A 398 13.60 13.82 35.52
C GLN A 398 14.75 13.07 34.83
N GLU A 399 15.71 12.52 35.58
CA GLU A 399 16.79 11.69 35.03
C GLU A 399 16.23 10.41 34.39
N LEU A 400 15.28 9.73 35.05
CA LEU A 400 14.56 8.59 34.51
C LEU A 400 13.87 8.92 33.18
N ALA A 401 13.13 10.04 33.13
CA ALA A 401 12.46 10.50 31.92
C ALA A 401 13.48 10.76 30.79
N THR A 402 14.56 11.47 31.10
CA THR A 402 15.63 11.80 30.14
C THR A 402 16.33 10.55 29.61
N GLY A 403 16.64 9.59 30.48
CA GLY A 403 17.24 8.31 30.11
C GLY A 403 16.35 7.51 29.17
N SER A 404 15.04 7.45 29.45
CA SER A 404 14.09 6.73 28.59
C SER A 404 13.98 7.34 27.19
N GLU A 405 14.03 8.68 27.06
CA GLU A 405 14.01 9.37 25.75
C GLU A 405 15.34 9.19 25.00
N THR A 406 16.46 9.19 25.73
CA THR A 406 17.80 8.93 25.17
C THR A 406 17.87 7.51 24.59
N LEU A 407 17.40 6.51 25.33
CA LEU A 407 17.34 5.13 24.87
C LEU A 407 16.44 4.98 23.64
N LEU A 408 15.29 5.65 23.63
CA LEU A 408 14.42 5.66 22.45
C LEU A 408 15.19 6.13 21.20
N GLY A 409 15.88 7.28 21.28
CA GLY A 409 16.66 7.80 20.16
C GLY A 409 17.81 6.86 19.74
N LEU A 410 18.54 6.28 20.70
CA LEU A 410 19.61 5.33 20.41
C LEU A 410 19.11 4.08 19.69
N PHE A 411 17.98 3.50 20.11
CA PHE A 411 17.43 2.32 19.45
C PHE A 411 16.75 2.61 18.10
N GLU A 412 16.29 3.84 17.86
CA GLU A 412 15.87 4.28 16.52
C GLU A 412 17.06 4.37 15.56
N GLN A 413 18.17 4.95 16.01
CA GLN A 413 19.42 4.97 15.24
C GLN A 413 19.93 3.54 15.00
N LEU A 414 19.94 2.70 16.04
CA LEU A 414 20.38 1.31 15.95
C LEU A 414 19.56 0.50 14.93
N SER A 415 18.22 0.69 14.91
CA SER A 415 17.35 0.07 13.91
C SER A 415 17.77 0.46 12.48
N THR A 416 18.09 1.73 12.27
CA THR A 416 18.59 2.24 10.97
C THR A 416 19.95 1.63 10.61
N HIS A 417 20.86 1.48 11.57
CA HIS A 417 22.16 0.84 11.33
C HIS A 417 22.02 -0.64 10.96
N TYR A 418 21.13 -1.39 11.63
CA TYR A 418 20.85 -2.78 11.27
C TYR A 418 20.20 -2.90 9.88
N GLU A 419 19.24 -2.03 9.55
CA GLU A 419 18.64 -2.00 8.20
C GLU A 419 19.70 -1.81 7.11
N ARG A 420 20.64 -0.87 7.30
CA ARG A 420 21.75 -0.64 6.36
C ARG A 420 22.71 -1.83 6.29
N SER A 421 23.11 -2.40 7.43
CA SER A 421 24.03 -3.54 7.49
C SER A 421 23.47 -4.77 6.78
N MET A 422 22.19 -5.08 7.00
CA MET A 422 21.52 -6.21 6.33
C MET A 422 21.40 -6.02 4.82
N GLN A 423 21.22 -4.79 4.34
CA GLN A 423 21.20 -4.49 2.91
C GLN A 423 22.59 -4.65 2.26
N MET A 424 23.67 -4.35 2.99
CA MET A 424 25.04 -4.62 2.50
C MET A 424 25.30 -6.13 2.37
N LEU A 425 24.91 -6.93 3.38
CA LEU A 425 25.08 -8.39 3.35
C LEU A 425 24.24 -9.10 2.28
N LEU A 426 23.08 -8.56 1.91
CA LEU A 426 22.23 -9.09 0.84
C LEU A 426 22.62 -8.56 -0.56
N GLY A 427 23.48 -7.55 -0.61
CA GLY A 427 23.88 -6.83 -1.83
C GLY A 427 25.24 -7.23 -2.40
N GLU A 428 26.05 -8.01 -1.68
CA GLU A 428 27.28 -8.57 -2.23
C GLU A 428 26.95 -9.75 -3.16
N PRO A 429 27.26 -9.69 -4.46
CA PRO A 429 27.37 -10.92 -5.23
C PRO A 429 28.46 -11.76 -4.56
N GLU A 430 28.18 -13.03 -4.28
CA GLU A 430 29.23 -14.00 -3.98
C GLU A 430 30.27 -13.91 -5.11
N ASP A 431 31.38 -13.24 -4.83
CA ASP A 431 32.55 -13.28 -5.68
C ASP A 431 33.10 -14.69 -5.53
N LYS A 432 32.58 -15.60 -6.37
CA LYS A 432 33.09 -16.96 -6.49
C LYS A 432 34.45 -16.87 -7.16
N GLY A 433 35.48 -16.77 -6.31
CA GLY A 433 36.87 -17.02 -6.68
C GLY A 433 37.10 -18.43 -7.20
#